data_AF-A0A2E9LZC4-F1
#
_entry.id   AF-A0A2E9LZC4-F1
#
_cell.length_a   1.000
_cell.length_b   1.000
_cell.length_c   1.000
_cell.angle_alpha   90.00
_cell.angle_beta   90.00
_cell.angle_gamma   90.00
#
_symmetry.space_group_name_H-M   'P 1'
#
loop_
_entity.id
_entity.type
_entity.pdbx_description
1 polymer ?
#
loop_
_entity_poly.entity_id
_entity_poly.type
_entity_poly.pdbx_seq_one_letter_code
_entity_poly.pdbx_strand_id
1 'polypeptide(L)'
;MTANGFWIGIEAMPVSVLRAAAEHERPIFCGRLSLNQGLQAELGELYERAEWHDVALDTAIGQGYLMDLLRQRFPVASVVLALDVSTGEGMRDGVVAPVNEALAHARRITEGLLIVTRAVEAMMPPGNGALTVMLRGPRRASSSLAEGLAAFVEHFVSAEAARWSEGGRLLRIARADSAE
;
A
#
# COMPACT_ATOMS: atom_id res chain seq x y z
N MET A 1 17.70 -21.61 2.51
CA MET A 1 16.27 -21.57 2.13
C MET A 1 16.10 -20.48 1.09
N THR A 2 15.81 -20.85 -0.16
CA THR A 2 15.43 -19.88 -1.20
C THR A 2 14.04 -19.36 -0.84
N ALA A 3 13.93 -18.05 -0.59
CA ALA A 3 12.63 -17.44 -0.33
C ALA A 3 11.78 -17.60 -1.59
N ASN A 4 10.81 -18.52 -1.57
CA ASN A 4 9.72 -18.48 -2.54
C ASN A 4 8.93 -17.21 -2.21
N GLY A 5 9.14 -16.19 -3.04
CA GLY A 5 8.75 -14.82 -2.77
C GLY A 5 7.25 -14.71 -2.55
N PHE A 6 6.88 -14.54 -1.30
CA PHE A 6 5.53 -14.26 -0.88
C PHE A 6 5.28 -12.74 -1.00
N TRP A 7 4.15 -12.39 -1.60
CA TRP A 7 3.81 -11.02 -2.00
C TRP A 7 2.53 -10.57 -1.31
N ILE A 8 2.52 -9.36 -0.72
CA ILE A 8 1.31 -8.74 -0.16
C ILE A 8 1.01 -7.41 -0.86
N GLY A 9 -0.19 -7.32 -1.41
CA GLY A 9 -0.74 -6.12 -2.03
C GLY A 9 -1.77 -5.46 -1.16
N ILE A 10 -1.60 -4.16 -0.94
CA ILE A 10 -2.43 -3.41 -0.01
C ILE A 10 -3.17 -2.30 -0.72
N GLU A 11 -4.49 -2.25 -0.49
CA GLU A 11 -5.51 -1.22 -0.78
C GLU A 11 -5.39 -0.37 -2.06
N ALA A 12 -6.51 -0.23 -2.78
CA ALA A 12 -6.62 0.67 -3.94
C ALA A 12 -5.54 0.48 -5.02
N MET A 13 -4.97 -0.72 -5.14
CA MET A 13 -3.94 -1.00 -6.14
C MET A 13 -4.50 -0.88 -7.56
N PRO A 14 -3.73 -0.31 -8.50
CA PRO A 14 -4.06 -0.38 -9.92
C PRO A 14 -4.06 -1.82 -10.42
N VAL A 15 -4.85 -2.07 -11.45
CA VAL A 15 -4.96 -3.38 -12.10
C VAL A 15 -3.61 -3.84 -12.63
N SER A 16 -2.80 -2.96 -13.22
CA SER A 16 -1.45 -3.30 -13.67
C SER A 16 -0.57 -3.87 -12.56
N VAL A 17 -0.64 -3.31 -11.35
CA VAL A 17 0.16 -3.78 -10.21
C VAL A 17 -0.39 -5.08 -9.65
N LEU A 18 -1.71 -5.26 -9.65
CA LEU A 18 -2.33 -6.53 -9.30
C LEU A 18 -1.96 -7.65 -10.29
N ARG A 19 -1.83 -7.34 -11.59
CA ARG A 19 -1.32 -8.30 -12.59
C ARG A 19 0.14 -8.65 -12.37
N ALA A 20 0.99 -7.65 -12.11
CA ALA A 20 2.41 -7.89 -11.81
C ALA A 20 2.59 -8.73 -10.54
N ALA A 21 1.76 -8.50 -9.52
CA ALA A 21 1.71 -9.31 -8.31
C ALA A 21 1.35 -10.77 -8.58
N ALA A 22 0.49 -11.00 -9.56
CA ALA A 22 -0.03 -12.31 -9.89
C ALA A 22 0.97 -13.20 -10.65
N GLU A 23 2.13 -12.65 -11.05
CA GLU A 23 3.27 -13.44 -11.51
C GLU A 23 3.89 -14.27 -10.37
N HIS A 24 3.59 -13.94 -9.10
CA HIS A 24 3.94 -14.76 -7.95
C HIS A 24 3.03 -16.00 -7.86
N GLU A 25 3.57 -17.12 -7.38
CA GLU A 25 2.87 -18.42 -7.39
C GLU A 25 1.52 -18.39 -6.64
N ARG A 26 1.46 -17.64 -5.52
CA ARG A 26 0.29 -17.42 -4.66
C ARG A 26 0.36 -16.03 -3.98
N PRO A 27 -0.02 -14.94 -4.66
CA PRO A 27 -0.03 -13.62 -4.06
C PRO A 27 -1.13 -13.52 -3.00
N ILE A 28 -0.90 -12.65 -2.02
CA ILE A 28 -1.92 -12.27 -1.04
C ILE A 28 -2.34 -10.83 -1.27
N PHE A 29 -3.64 -10.61 -1.37
CA PHE A 29 -4.21 -9.28 -1.42
C PHE A 29 -4.90 -9.00 -0.09
N CYS A 30 -4.53 -7.92 0.58
CA CYS A 30 -5.06 -7.51 1.87
C CYS A 30 -5.53 -6.06 1.79
N GLY A 31 -6.83 -5.83 1.94
CA GLY A 31 -7.44 -4.52 1.72
C GLY A 31 -8.85 -4.65 1.16
N ARG A 32 -9.56 -3.53 1.02
CA ARG A 32 -10.89 -3.45 0.40
C ARG A 32 -10.84 -3.65 -1.13
N LEU A 33 -10.40 -4.82 -1.58
CA LEU A 33 -10.15 -5.15 -2.99
C LEU A 33 -11.03 -6.30 -3.51
N SER A 34 -11.46 -7.21 -2.65
CA SER A 34 -12.16 -8.45 -3.02
C SER A 34 -13.54 -8.23 -3.63
N LEU A 35 -14.21 -7.12 -3.27
CA LEU A 35 -15.58 -6.80 -3.69
C LEU A 35 -15.67 -6.00 -5.00
N ASN A 36 -14.54 -5.68 -5.64
CA ASN A 36 -14.55 -4.95 -6.90
C ASN A 36 -14.81 -5.92 -8.07
N GLN A 37 -16.06 -5.97 -8.53
CA GLN A 37 -16.52 -6.85 -9.62
C GLN A 37 -15.78 -6.60 -10.95
N GLY A 38 -15.36 -5.35 -11.21
CA GLY A 38 -14.54 -5.01 -12.37
C GLY A 38 -13.15 -5.65 -12.29
N LEU A 39 -12.54 -5.59 -11.10
CA LEU A 39 -11.26 -6.24 -10.81
C LEU A 39 -11.33 -7.77 -10.95
N GLN A 40 -12.42 -8.39 -10.48
CA GLN A 40 -12.61 -9.83 -10.62
C GLN A 40 -12.68 -10.25 -12.10
N ALA A 41 -13.44 -9.50 -12.91
CA ALA A 41 -13.54 -9.76 -14.35
C ALA A 41 -12.20 -9.57 -15.09
N GLU A 42 -11.41 -8.58 -14.69
CA GLU A 42 -10.12 -8.29 -15.32
C GLU A 42 -8.98 -9.24 -14.90
N LEU A 43 -9.03 -9.76 -13.68
CA LEU A 43 -8.00 -10.68 -13.16
C LEU A 43 -8.27 -12.14 -13.54
N GLY A 44 -9.53 -12.53 -13.76
CA GLY A 44 -9.88 -13.87 -14.25
C GLY A 44 -9.28 -15.00 -13.41
N GLU A 45 -8.49 -15.88 -14.03
CA GLU A 45 -7.81 -17.01 -13.34
C GLU A 45 -6.87 -16.57 -12.20
N LEU A 46 -6.36 -15.34 -12.25
CA LEU A 46 -5.50 -14.80 -11.19
C LEU A 46 -6.28 -14.54 -9.91
N TYR A 47 -7.57 -14.19 -10.04
CA TYR A 47 -8.45 -13.98 -8.89
C TYR A 47 -8.59 -15.27 -8.07
N GLU A 48 -8.77 -16.42 -8.75
CA GLU A 48 -8.95 -17.73 -8.11
C GLU A 48 -7.68 -18.27 -7.44
N ARG A 49 -6.50 -17.87 -7.93
CA ARG A 49 -5.20 -18.35 -7.42
C ARG A 49 -4.69 -17.56 -6.21
N ALA A 50 -5.21 -16.36 -6.00
CA ALA A 50 -4.75 -15.46 -4.95
C ALA A 50 -5.49 -15.68 -3.63
N GLU A 51 -4.81 -15.41 -2.52
CA GLU A 51 -5.45 -15.36 -1.20
C GLU A 51 -5.96 -13.93 -0.96
N TRP A 52 -7.26 -13.78 -0.69
CA TRP A 52 -7.90 -12.48 -0.51
C TRP A 52 -8.33 -12.24 0.93
N HIS A 53 -7.99 -11.06 1.45
CA HIS A 53 -8.39 -10.60 2.77
C HIS A 53 -9.05 -9.24 2.65
N ASP A 54 -10.38 -9.23 2.78
CA ASP A 54 -11.17 -8.00 2.75
C ASP A 54 -11.15 -7.31 4.11
N VAL A 55 -10.28 -6.30 4.24
CA VAL A 55 -10.13 -5.58 5.49
C VAL A 55 -9.82 -4.10 5.24
N ALA A 56 -10.33 -3.26 6.12
CA ALA A 56 -10.13 -1.81 6.10
C ALA A 56 -8.79 -1.44 6.74
N LEU A 57 -7.73 -1.30 5.96
CA LEU A 57 -6.38 -0.99 6.46
C LEU A 57 -6.22 0.46 6.93
N ASP A 58 -7.22 1.28 6.62
CA ASP A 58 -7.40 2.61 7.18
C ASP A 58 -7.95 2.62 8.62
N THR A 59 -8.11 1.44 9.23
CA THR A 59 -8.55 1.25 10.63
C THR A 59 -7.49 0.52 11.46
N ALA A 60 -7.49 0.75 12.78
CA ALA A 60 -6.62 0.03 13.71
C ALA A 60 -6.83 -1.50 13.64
N ILE A 61 -8.06 -1.96 13.40
CA ILE A 61 -8.38 -3.38 13.25
C ILE A 61 -7.70 -3.94 12.00
N GLY A 62 -7.82 -3.27 10.86
CA GLY A 62 -7.18 -3.73 9.63
C GLY A 62 -5.66 -3.67 9.68
N GLN A 63 -5.09 -2.64 10.30
CA GLN A 63 -3.65 -2.59 10.55
C GLN A 63 -3.19 -3.77 11.41
N GLY A 64 -3.91 -4.07 12.49
CA GLY A 64 -3.66 -5.26 13.32
C GLY A 64 -3.76 -6.57 12.53
N TYR A 65 -4.78 -6.70 11.69
CA TYR A 65 -4.98 -7.85 10.83
C TYR A 65 -3.80 -8.05 9.86
N LEU A 66 -3.37 -6.98 9.18
CA LEU A 66 -2.24 -7.03 8.26
C LEU A 66 -0.94 -7.45 8.97
N MET A 67 -0.68 -6.93 10.17
CA MET A 67 0.49 -7.36 10.95
C MET A 67 0.43 -8.84 11.31
N ASP A 68 -0.74 -9.34 11.70
CA ASP A 68 -0.91 -10.75 12.01
C ASP A 68 -0.75 -11.61 10.76
N LEU A 69 -1.27 -11.16 9.62
CA LEU A 69 -1.10 -11.82 8.32
C LEU A 69 0.39 -11.89 7.91
N LEU A 70 1.13 -10.78 8.02
CA LEU A 70 2.58 -10.72 7.78
C LEU A 70 3.33 -11.74 8.67
N ARG A 71 2.94 -11.85 9.95
CA ARG A 71 3.52 -12.79 10.91
C ARG A 71 3.18 -14.25 10.57
N GLN A 72 1.93 -14.54 10.20
CA GLN A 72 1.47 -15.89 9.88
C GLN A 72 2.04 -16.42 8.56
N ARG A 73 2.46 -15.53 7.66
CA ARG A 73 2.88 -15.88 6.30
C ARG A 73 4.37 -15.62 6.04
N PHE A 74 5.17 -15.56 7.11
CA PHE A 74 6.62 -15.44 7.03
C PHE A 74 7.26 -16.65 6.30
N PRO A 75 8.30 -16.46 5.47
CA PRO A 75 8.95 -15.19 5.13
C PRO A 75 8.27 -14.42 3.98
N VAL A 76 8.10 -13.10 4.17
CA VAL A 76 7.58 -12.19 3.13
C VAL A 76 8.73 -11.53 2.41
N ALA A 77 8.82 -11.68 1.08
CA ALA A 77 9.91 -11.12 0.29
C ALA A 77 9.55 -9.78 -0.33
N SER A 78 8.27 -9.57 -0.67
CA SER A 78 7.82 -8.36 -1.36
C SER A 78 6.50 -7.88 -0.77
N VAL A 79 6.41 -6.59 -0.46
CA VAL A 79 5.15 -5.95 -0.06
C VAL A 79 4.98 -4.70 -0.89
N VAL A 80 3.76 -4.46 -1.34
CA VAL A 80 3.38 -3.24 -2.03
C VAL A 80 2.25 -2.60 -1.25
N LEU A 81 2.53 -1.42 -0.70
CA LEU A 81 1.60 -0.59 0.04
C LEU A 81 1.06 0.50 -0.89
N ALA A 82 -0.15 0.36 -1.43
CA ALA A 82 -0.76 1.49 -2.11
C ALA A 82 -1.42 2.45 -1.12
N LEU A 83 -1.12 3.73 -1.30
CA LEU A 83 -1.66 4.83 -0.53
C LEU A 83 -2.37 5.78 -1.48
N ASP A 84 -3.68 5.87 -1.31
CA ASP A 84 -4.47 6.86 -2.03
C ASP A 84 -4.39 8.20 -1.29
N VAL A 85 -3.59 9.12 -1.85
CA VAL A 85 -3.47 10.50 -1.36
C VAL A 85 -4.49 11.43 -2.01
N SER A 86 -5.37 10.90 -2.88
CA SER A 86 -6.44 11.66 -3.49
C SER A 86 -7.44 12.11 -2.44
N THR A 87 -7.92 13.34 -2.61
CA THR A 87 -8.96 13.90 -1.77
C THR A 87 -10.32 13.76 -2.45
N GLY A 88 -11.35 13.40 -1.68
CA GLY A 88 -12.72 13.37 -2.17
C GLY A 88 -13.20 14.75 -2.62
N GLU A 89 -14.32 14.84 -3.34
CA GLU A 89 -14.84 16.10 -3.87
C GLU A 89 -15.04 17.18 -2.79
N GLY A 90 -15.37 16.79 -1.55
CA GLY A 90 -15.51 17.69 -0.40
C GLY A 90 -14.20 18.25 0.17
N MET A 91 -13.04 17.84 -0.35
CA MET A 91 -11.69 18.22 0.09
C MET A 91 -10.85 18.89 -1.00
N ARG A 92 -11.48 19.34 -2.07
CA ARG A 92 -10.84 20.14 -3.12
C ARG A 92 -10.56 21.57 -2.64
N ASP A 93 -9.49 22.17 -3.15
CA ASP A 93 -9.17 23.57 -2.84
C ASP A 93 -10.34 24.49 -3.23
N GLY A 94 -10.75 25.36 -2.30
CA GLY A 94 -11.95 26.21 -2.43
C GLY A 94 -13.18 25.68 -1.70
N VAL A 95 -13.17 24.42 -1.25
CA VAL A 95 -14.16 23.87 -0.32
C VAL A 95 -13.49 23.77 1.06
N VAL A 96 -14.06 24.43 2.07
CA VAL A 96 -13.58 24.28 3.45
C VAL A 96 -14.02 22.92 3.95
N ALA A 97 -13.21 21.90 3.69
CA ALA A 97 -13.38 20.60 4.33
C ALA A 97 -13.34 20.82 5.86
N PRO A 98 -14.24 20.18 6.62
CA PRO A 98 -14.14 20.20 8.07
C PRO A 98 -12.75 19.72 8.50
N VAL A 99 -12.09 20.49 9.37
CA VAL A 99 -10.72 20.17 9.85
C VAL A 99 -10.64 18.74 10.38
N ASN A 100 -11.70 18.24 11.01
CA ASN A 100 -11.78 16.86 11.50
C ASN A 100 -11.66 15.82 10.38
N GLU A 101 -12.23 16.07 9.20
CA GLU A 101 -12.14 15.17 8.05
C GLU A 101 -10.74 15.21 7.43
N ALA A 102 -10.16 16.41 7.31
CA ALA A 102 -8.78 16.61 6.84
C ALA A 102 -7.76 15.91 7.74
N LEU A 103 -7.88 16.10 9.05
CA LEU A 103 -7.02 15.44 10.02
C LEU A 103 -7.24 13.93 10.03
N ALA A 104 -8.48 13.44 9.93
CA ALA A 104 -8.75 12.01 9.86
C ALA A 104 -8.11 11.38 8.61
N HIS A 105 -8.22 12.01 7.44
CA HIS A 105 -7.60 11.53 6.21
C HIS A 105 -6.08 11.55 6.28
N ALA A 106 -5.48 12.66 6.74
CA ALA A 106 -4.04 12.75 6.92
C ALA A 106 -3.51 11.71 7.92
N ARG A 107 -4.23 11.52 9.04
CA ARG A 107 -3.90 10.53 10.05
C ARG A 107 -3.90 9.11 9.47
N ARG A 108 -4.92 8.74 8.68
CA ARG A 108 -4.99 7.40 8.06
C ARG A 108 -3.77 7.10 7.20
N ILE A 109 -3.34 8.04 6.36
CA ILE A 109 -2.18 7.86 5.48
C ILE A 109 -0.88 7.82 6.28
N THR A 110 -0.70 8.76 7.21
CA THR A 110 0.53 8.87 8.00
C THR A 110 0.72 7.69 8.96
N GLU A 111 -0.31 7.32 9.72
CA GLU A 111 -0.27 6.16 10.63
C GLU A 111 -0.14 4.86 9.84
N GLY A 112 -0.90 4.69 8.74
CA GLY A 112 -0.81 3.52 7.88
C GLY A 112 0.60 3.32 7.33
N LEU A 113 1.21 4.38 6.77
CA LEU A 113 2.59 4.33 6.28
C LEU A 113 3.57 3.95 7.39
N LEU A 114 3.49 4.60 8.55
CA LEU A 114 4.40 4.36 9.67
C LEU A 114 4.30 2.92 10.19
N ILE A 115 3.08 2.46 10.47
CA ILE A 115 2.84 1.14 11.06
C ILE A 115 3.22 0.03 10.07
N VAL A 116 2.75 0.11 8.83
CA VAL A 116 3.02 -0.91 7.82
C VAL A 116 4.51 -0.99 7.51
N THR A 117 5.19 0.15 7.35
CA THR A 117 6.64 0.16 7.10
C THR A 117 7.40 -0.58 8.21
N ARG A 118 7.10 -0.32 9.48
CA ARG A 118 7.79 -0.99 10.61
C ARG A 118 7.43 -2.46 10.73
N ALA A 119 6.15 -2.81 10.54
CA ALA A 119 5.71 -4.19 10.59
C ALA A 119 6.37 -5.03 9.48
N VAL A 120 6.39 -4.50 8.25
CA VAL A 120 7.01 -5.16 7.10
C VAL A 120 8.52 -5.30 7.29
N GLU A 121 9.19 -4.26 7.77
CA GLU A 121 10.62 -4.33 8.09
C GLU A 121 10.92 -5.42 9.11
N ALA A 122 10.13 -5.52 10.18
CA ALA A 122 10.32 -6.53 11.21
C ALA A 122 10.14 -7.97 10.67
N MET A 123 9.28 -8.16 9.67
CA MET A 123 8.92 -9.48 9.14
C MET A 123 9.67 -9.86 7.86
N MET A 124 10.32 -8.94 7.17
CA MET A 124 11.10 -9.27 5.97
C MET A 124 12.43 -9.97 6.34
N PRO A 125 12.96 -10.85 5.49
CA PRO A 125 14.32 -11.36 5.63
C PRO A 125 15.34 -10.31 5.18
N PRO A 126 16.52 -10.21 5.84
CA PRO A 126 17.62 -9.39 5.31
C PRO A 126 18.11 -9.96 3.97
N GLY A 127 18.50 -9.08 3.06
CA GLY A 127 19.09 -9.39 1.76
C GLY A 127 18.10 -9.58 0.59
N ASN A 128 16.82 -9.85 0.87
CA ASN A 128 15.83 -10.14 -0.18
C ASN A 128 14.43 -9.52 0.06
N GLY A 129 14.30 -8.67 1.08
CA GLY A 129 13.04 -7.99 1.40
C GLY A 129 12.88 -6.67 0.65
N ALA A 130 11.73 -6.44 0.02
CA ALA A 130 11.40 -5.19 -0.66
C ALA A 130 10.01 -4.67 -0.29
N LEU A 131 9.93 -3.44 0.22
CA LEU A 131 8.68 -2.69 0.35
C LEU A 131 8.61 -1.61 -0.74
N THR A 132 7.52 -1.63 -1.51
CA THR A 132 7.21 -0.58 -2.48
C THR A 132 5.99 0.20 -1.98
N VAL A 133 6.16 1.48 -1.66
CA VAL A 133 5.05 2.38 -1.39
C VAL A 133 4.55 2.92 -2.73
N MET A 134 3.31 2.66 -3.07
CA MET A 134 2.70 3.09 -4.32
C MET A 134 1.73 4.23 -4.05
N LEU A 135 2.12 5.43 -4.46
CA LEU A 135 1.25 6.59 -4.39
C LEU A 135 0.22 6.53 -5.51
N ARG A 136 -1.06 6.54 -5.12
CA ARG A 136 -2.20 6.69 -6.02
C ARG A 136 -2.75 8.10 -5.93
N GLY A 137 -2.99 8.69 -7.10
CA GLY A 137 -3.57 10.02 -7.26
C GLY A 137 -3.06 10.70 -8.53
N PRO A 138 -3.77 11.72 -9.03
CA PRO A 138 -3.37 12.43 -10.23
C PRO A 138 -1.98 13.06 -10.06
N ARG A 139 -1.17 13.07 -11.13
CA ARG A 139 0.17 13.69 -11.14
C ARG A 139 0.16 15.15 -10.71
N ARG A 140 -0.98 15.83 -10.90
CA ARG A 140 -1.28 17.13 -10.29
C ARG A 140 -2.28 16.91 -9.18
N ALA A 141 -1.90 17.25 -7.96
CA ALA A 141 -2.75 17.12 -6.79
C ALA A 141 -4.06 17.89 -6.99
N SER A 142 -5.17 17.31 -6.54
CA SER A 142 -6.50 17.91 -6.57
C SER A 142 -6.74 18.93 -5.46
N SER A 143 -5.84 18.99 -4.48
CA SER A 143 -5.85 19.93 -3.36
C SER A 143 -4.48 20.06 -2.70
N SER A 144 -4.30 21.12 -1.93
CA SER A 144 -3.11 21.37 -1.12
C SER A 144 -2.85 20.28 -0.08
N LEU A 145 -3.92 19.65 0.45
CA LEU A 145 -3.82 18.51 1.37
C LEU A 145 -3.23 17.28 0.65
N ALA A 146 -3.75 16.96 -0.54
CA ALA A 146 -3.24 15.84 -1.33
C ALA A 146 -1.76 16.03 -1.71
N GLU A 147 -1.39 17.27 -2.08
CA GLU A 147 0.02 17.63 -2.38
C GLU A 147 0.91 17.45 -1.15
N GLY A 148 0.48 17.96 0.01
CA GLY A 148 1.22 17.82 1.26
C GLY A 148 1.38 16.36 1.70
N LEU A 149 0.36 15.53 1.51
CA LEU A 149 0.42 14.10 1.83
C LEU A 149 1.35 13.34 0.88
N ALA A 150 1.30 13.62 -0.42
CA ALA A 150 2.23 13.03 -1.38
C ALA A 150 3.69 13.39 -1.04
N ALA A 151 3.95 14.67 -0.76
CA ALA A 151 5.28 15.15 -0.38
C ALA A 151 5.76 14.51 0.94
N PHE A 152 4.86 14.36 1.92
CA PHE A 152 5.17 13.66 3.17
C PHE A 152 5.60 12.21 2.92
N VAL A 153 4.83 11.46 2.12
CA VAL A 153 5.14 10.05 1.83
C VAL A 153 6.46 9.92 1.08
N GLU A 154 6.71 10.78 0.09
CA GLU A 154 7.98 10.82 -0.65
C GLU A 154 9.17 11.10 0.25
N HIS A 155 9.04 12.12 1.11
CA HIS A 155 10.09 12.47 2.06
C HIS A 155 10.35 11.34 3.06
N PHE A 156 9.28 10.74 3.61
CA PHE A 156 9.38 9.62 4.54
C PHE A 156 10.11 8.43 3.91
N VAL A 157 9.71 8.00 2.71
CA VAL A 157 10.35 6.88 2.01
C VAL A 157 11.81 7.18 1.73
N SER A 158 12.13 8.39 1.27
CA SER A 158 13.52 8.80 1.03
C SER A 158 14.38 8.77 2.31
N ALA A 159 13.84 9.24 3.43
CA ALA A 159 14.55 9.26 4.70
C ALA A 159 14.78 7.85 5.26
N GLU A 160 13.81 6.96 5.07
CA GLU A 160 13.85 5.59 5.59
C GLU A 160 14.64 4.62 4.72
N ALA A 161 14.79 4.91 3.42
CA ALA A 161 15.48 4.02 2.48
C ALA A 161 16.93 3.71 2.90
N ALA A 162 17.66 4.69 3.43
CA ALA A 162 19.02 4.50 3.92
C ALA A 162 19.07 3.45 5.05
N ARG A 163 18.22 3.62 6.06
CA ARG A 163 18.11 2.70 7.21
C ARG A 163 17.71 1.28 6.77
N TRP A 164 16.79 1.17 5.81
CA TRP A 164 16.41 -0.12 5.25
C TRP A 164 17.57 -0.81 4.52
N SER A 165 18.36 -0.04 3.78
CA SER A 165 19.52 -0.56 3.05
C SER A 165 20.62 -1.09 3.98
N GLU A 166 20.84 -0.46 5.14
CA GLU A 166 21.75 -0.96 6.19
C GLU A 166 21.34 -2.36 6.69
N GLY A 167 20.03 -2.61 6.74
CA GLY A 167 19.44 -3.92 7.04
C GLY A 167 19.38 -4.91 5.87
N GLY A 168 19.95 -4.57 4.71
CA GLY A 168 19.92 -5.38 3.49
C GLY A 168 18.54 -5.45 2.82
N ARG A 169 17.67 -4.46 3.02
CA ARG A 169 16.30 -4.42 2.47
C ARG A 169 16.14 -3.24 1.53
N LEU A 170 15.15 -3.32 0.66
CA LEU A 170 14.79 -2.25 -0.25
C LEU A 170 13.50 -1.58 0.20
N LEU A 171 13.54 -0.27 0.38
CA LEU A 171 12.34 0.58 0.48
C LEU A 171 12.35 1.54 -0.70
N ARG A 172 11.27 1.57 -1.46
CA ARG A 172 11.14 2.47 -2.62
C ARG A 172 9.72 3.01 -2.74
N ILE A 173 9.60 4.09 -3.49
CA ILE A 173 8.33 4.69 -3.85
C ILE A 173 8.08 4.56 -5.35
N ALA A 174 6.83 4.32 -5.72
CA ALA A 174 6.33 4.30 -7.10
C ALA A 174 5.05 5.14 -7.18
N ARG A 175 4.71 5.62 -8.38
CA ARG A 175 3.42 6.28 -8.63
C ARG A 175 2.59 5.43 -9.58
N ALA A 176 1.34 5.25 -9.22
CA ALA A 176 0.32 4.68 -10.08
C ALA A 176 -0.29 5.80 -10.94
N ASP A 177 -0.15 5.72 -12.26
CA ASP A 177 -0.82 6.67 -13.15
C ASP A 177 -2.34 6.46 -13.08
N SER A 178 -3.10 7.54 -12.89
CA SER A 178 -4.57 7.51 -12.75
C SER A 178 -5.33 7.22 -14.06
N ALA A 179 -4.64 6.72 -15.08
CA ALA A 179 -5.16 6.51 -16.43
C ALA A 179 -5.54 5.05 -16.73
N GLU A 180 -5.51 4.18 -15.71
CA GLU A 180 -6.06 2.82 -15.77
C GLU A 180 -7.44 2.77 -15.11
#